data_AF-A0A5B8W6X8-F1
#
_entry.id   AF-A0A5B8W6X8-F1
#
_cell.length_a   1.000
_cell.length_b   1.000
_cell.length_c   1.000
_cell.angle_alpha   90.00
_cell.angle_beta   90.00
_cell.angle_gamma   90.00
#
_symmetry.space_group_name_H-M   'P 1'
#
loop_
_entity.id
_entity.type
_entity.pdbx_description
1 polymer ?
#
loop_
_entity_poly.entity_id
_entity_poly.type
_entity_poly.pdbx_seq_one_letter_code
_entity_poly.pdbx_strand_id
1 'polypeptide(L)'
;MKNPVYADLKHADGSSRNIIIEPMLEHDLADTGVYKIYKTSVDNESMLFTEEMEIDGDGPTLADEDNPDYLGAIYFPQSGPWHYEGELLSNGEQQQIISILQQKA
;
A
#
# COMPACT_ATOMS: atom_id res chain seq x y z
N MET A 1 9.69 -13.18 -2.98
CA MET A 1 8.71 -12.29 -3.64
C MET A 1 7.57 -12.04 -2.66
N LYS A 2 7.32 -10.78 -2.29
CA LYS A 2 6.16 -10.41 -1.49
C LYS A 2 5.02 -10.05 -2.43
N ASN A 3 3.83 -10.59 -2.16
CA ASN A 3 2.63 -10.29 -2.93
C ASN A 3 1.85 -9.17 -2.23
N PRO A 4 1.02 -8.42 -2.96
CA PRO A 4 0.04 -7.51 -2.36
C PRO A 4 -0.81 -8.18 -1.29
N VAL A 5 -1.14 -7.43 -0.25
CA VAL A 5 -1.96 -7.89 0.87
C VAL A 5 -3.29 -7.14 0.88
N TYR A 6 -4.37 -7.90 0.77
CA TYR A 6 -5.73 -7.40 0.97
C TYR A 6 -6.08 -7.48 2.46
N ALA A 7 -6.61 -6.41 3.02
CA ALA A 7 -6.95 -6.35 4.44
C ALA A 7 -8.15 -5.44 4.73
N ASP A 8 -8.87 -5.78 5.80
CA ASP A 8 -9.85 -4.91 6.44
C ASP A 8 -9.14 -3.98 7.43
N LEU A 9 -9.25 -2.68 7.21
CA LEU A 9 -8.73 -1.67 8.12
C LEU A 9 -9.86 -1.14 9.00
N LYS A 10 -9.72 -1.28 10.33
CA LYS A 10 -10.73 -0.84 11.30
C LYS A 10 -10.52 0.63 11.69
N HIS A 11 -11.57 1.42 11.56
CA HIS A 11 -11.61 2.83 11.97
C HIS A 11 -11.99 2.96 13.45
N ALA A 12 -11.65 4.10 14.06
CA ALA A 12 -11.93 4.37 15.48
C ALA A 12 -13.45 4.46 15.79
N ASP A 13 -14.27 4.79 14.79
CA ASP A 13 -15.73 4.83 14.90
C ASP A 13 -16.39 3.43 14.79
N GLY A 14 -15.59 2.37 14.63
CA GLY A 14 -16.05 0.99 14.47
C GLY A 14 -16.38 0.59 13.04
N SER A 15 -16.36 1.53 12.08
CA SER A 15 -16.49 1.22 10.66
C SER A 15 -15.20 0.57 10.13
N SER A 16 -15.24 0.07 8.90
CA SER A 16 -14.10 -0.60 8.27
C SER A 16 -14.01 -0.24 6.80
N ARG A 17 -12.80 -0.25 6.27
CA ARG A 17 -12.57 -0.17 4.83
C ARG A 17 -11.61 -1.25 4.36
N ASN A 18 -11.88 -1.78 3.18
CA ASN A 18 -10.96 -2.68 2.50
C ASN A 18 -9.81 -1.87 1.91
N ILE A 19 -8.60 -2.39 2.09
CA ILE A 19 -7.37 -1.82 1.56
C ILE A 19 -6.53 -2.87 0.84
N ILE A 20 -5.67 -2.40 -0.04
CA ILE A 20 -4.55 -3.15 -0.62
C ILE A 20 -3.26 -2.53 -0.10
N ILE A 21 -2.33 -3.38 0.31
CA ILE A 21 -0.97 -3.00 0.67
C ILE A 21 -0.03 -3.63 -0.35
N GLU A 22 0.58 -2.82 -1.19
CA GLU A 22 1.41 -3.24 -2.32
C GLU A 22 2.90 -3.04 -2.00
N PRO A 23 3.72 -4.10 -2.02
CA PRO A 23 5.16 -3.96 -1.87
C PRO A 23 5.75 -3.37 -3.14
N MET A 24 6.54 -2.31 -2.99
CA MET A 24 7.35 -1.80 -4.08
C MET A 24 8.58 -2.72 -4.23
N LEU A 25 8.78 -3.25 -5.43
CA LEU A 25 9.83 -4.21 -5.71
C LEU A 25 10.91 -3.57 -6.59
N GLU A 26 12.16 -3.96 -6.37
CA GLU A 26 13.25 -3.71 -7.31
C GLU A 26 13.05 -4.53 -8.60
N HIS A 27 13.84 -4.23 -9.64
CA HIS A 27 13.80 -4.94 -10.92
C HIS A 27 14.05 -6.46 -10.80
N ASP A 28 14.78 -6.89 -9.77
CA ASP A 28 15.04 -8.30 -9.47
C ASP A 28 13.98 -8.93 -8.53
N LEU A 29 12.87 -8.22 -8.32
CA LEU A 29 11.76 -8.59 -7.44
C LEU A 29 12.14 -8.63 -5.95
N ALA A 30 13.28 -8.02 -5.57
CA ALA A 30 13.63 -7.80 -4.18
C ALA A 30 12.71 -6.77 -3.54
N ASP A 31 12.37 -6.99 -2.27
CA ASP A 31 11.57 -6.07 -1.47
C ASP A 31 12.38 -4.82 -1.12
N THR A 32 11.88 -3.65 -1.50
CA THR A 32 12.51 -2.35 -1.17
C THR A 32 12.29 -1.95 0.29
N GLY A 33 11.35 -2.60 0.99
CA GLY A 33 10.86 -2.18 2.29
C GLY A 33 9.83 -1.05 2.22
N VAL A 34 9.40 -0.64 1.02
CA VAL A 34 8.35 0.35 0.82
C VAL A 34 7.03 -0.34 0.47
N TYR A 35 5.96 0.05 1.16
CA TYR A 35 4.63 -0.52 0.99
C TYR A 35 3.63 0.59 0.74
N LYS A 36 3.11 0.67 -0.48
CA LYS A 36 2.06 1.62 -0.87
C LYS A 36 0.70 1.09 -0.44
N ILE A 37 -0.18 1.98 -0.01
CA ILE A 37 -1.48 1.60 0.57
C ILE A 37 -2.59 2.28 -0.21
N TYR A 38 -3.57 1.49 -0.64
CA TYR A 38 -4.71 1.97 -1.43
C TYR A 38 -6.03 1.50 -0.82
N LYS A 39 -7.09 2.29 -0.98
CA LYS A 39 -8.46 1.82 -0.73
C LYS A 39 -8.87 0.90 -1.88
N THR A 40 -9.63 -0.16 -1.59
CA THR A 40 -10.36 -0.84 -2.67
C THR A 40 -11.62 -0.03 -2.96
N SER A 41 -11.79 0.43 -4.19
CA SER A 41 -13.07 1.01 -4.63
C SER A 41 -14.13 -0.11 -4.58
N VAL A 42 -15.22 0.10 -3.82
CA VAL A 42 -16.27 -0.92 -3.53
C VAL A 42 -16.96 -1.44 -4.81
N ASP A 43 -16.80 -0.78 -5.95
CA ASP A 43 -17.48 -1.10 -7.22
C ASP A 43 -16.55 -1.52 -8.37
N ASN A 44 -15.23 -1.70 -8.16
CA ASN A 44 -14.35 -2.10 -9.26
C ASN A 44 -13.23 -3.04 -8.80
N GLU A 45 -13.57 -4.32 -8.65
CA GLU A 45 -12.61 -5.43 -8.67
C GLU A 45 -11.78 -5.49 -9.99
N SER A 46 -11.99 -4.56 -10.93
CA SER A 46 -11.44 -4.58 -12.29
C SER A 46 -10.53 -3.40 -12.66
N MET A 47 -10.29 -2.41 -11.79
CA MET A 47 -9.45 -1.24 -12.14
C MET A 47 -8.16 -1.08 -11.33
N LEU A 48 -7.90 -1.90 -10.31
CA LEU A 48 -6.69 -1.79 -9.49
C LEU A 48 -5.44 -2.46 -10.09
N PHE A 49 -5.58 -3.10 -11.26
CA PHE A 49 -4.44 -3.62 -12.02
C PHE A 49 -4.25 -2.79 -13.30
N THR A 50 -3.79 -1.56 -13.16
CA THR A 50 -3.15 -0.84 -14.29
C THR A 50 -1.71 -0.47 -14.02
N GLU A 51 -1.10 -0.97 -12.94
CA GLU A 51 0.34 -1.18 -12.97
C GLU A 51 0.56 -2.52 -13.69
N GLU A 52 0.60 -2.47 -15.03
CA GLU A 52 1.48 -3.39 -15.74
C GLU A 52 2.82 -3.32 -15.01
N MET A 53 3.38 -4.47 -14.60
CA MET A 53 4.73 -4.58 -14.03
C MET A 53 5.59 -3.47 -14.64
N GLU A 54 6.13 -2.54 -13.84
CA GLU A 54 7.04 -1.48 -14.29
C GLU A 54 8.24 -2.13 -15.00
N ILE A 55 8.04 -2.43 -16.28
CA ILE A 55 8.98 -2.94 -17.24
C ILE A 55 8.63 -2.15 -18.50
N ASP A 56 9.14 -0.92 -18.55
CA ASP A 56 9.14 -0.04 -19.72
C ASP A 56 7.77 0.14 -20.42
N GLY A 57 6.90 1.00 -19.86
CA GLY A 57 5.62 1.38 -20.47
C GLY A 57 5.45 2.88 -20.61
N ASP A 58 5.62 3.40 -21.83
CA ASP A 58 5.62 4.82 -22.25
C ASP A 58 4.22 5.49 -22.19
N GLY A 59 3.44 5.23 -21.13
CA GLY A 59 2.13 5.84 -20.85
C GLY A 59 2.20 6.84 -19.70
N PRO A 60 1.28 7.81 -19.59
CA PRO A 60 1.23 8.69 -18.43
C PRO A 60 0.73 7.89 -17.22
N THR A 61 1.66 7.32 -16.46
CA THR A 61 1.41 6.79 -15.12
C THR A 61 0.91 7.95 -14.26
N LEU A 62 -0.31 7.82 -13.73
CA LEU A 62 -0.81 8.77 -12.74
C LEU A 62 0.10 8.67 -11.52
N ALA A 63 0.62 9.79 -11.03
CA ALA A 63 1.40 9.78 -9.79
C ALA A 63 0.51 9.28 -8.64
N ASP A 64 1.07 8.56 -7.67
CA ASP A 64 0.31 8.03 -6.54
C ASP A 64 -0.42 9.12 -5.78
N GLU A 65 0.19 10.30 -5.67
CA GLU A 65 -0.39 11.48 -5.02
C GLU A 65 -1.63 12.01 -5.74
N ASP A 66 -1.75 11.75 -7.03
CA ASP A 66 -2.91 12.12 -7.85
C ASP A 66 -3.99 11.01 -7.86
N ASN A 67 -3.71 9.84 -7.28
CA ASN A 67 -4.66 8.74 -7.16
C ASN A 67 -5.56 8.92 -5.92
N PRO A 68 -6.89 9.10 -6.06
CA PRO A 68 -7.80 9.32 -4.93
C PRO A 68 -7.92 8.11 -3.97
N ASP A 69 -7.52 6.93 -4.44
CA ASP A 69 -7.50 5.71 -3.65
C ASP A 69 -6.19 5.54 -2.87
N TYR A 70 -5.13 6.28 -3.22
CA TYR A 70 -3.87 6.27 -2.47
C TYR A 70 -4.06 6.84 -1.07
N LEU A 71 -3.63 6.07 -0.08
CA LEU A 71 -3.71 6.43 1.33
C LEU A 71 -2.38 6.98 1.83
N GLY A 72 -1.27 6.44 1.32
CA GLY A 72 0.11 6.76 1.72
C GLY A 72 1.02 5.53 1.61
N ALA A 73 2.25 5.66 2.11
CA ALA A 73 3.24 4.60 2.09
C ALA A 73 3.87 4.36 3.48
N ILE A 74 4.19 3.09 3.75
CA ILE A 74 4.97 2.67 4.91
C ILE A 74 6.38 2.31 4.45
N TYR A 75 7.36 2.83 5.15
CA TYR A 75 8.77 2.61 4.87
C TYR A 75 9.42 1.82 6.01
N PHE A 76 10.04 0.70 5.66
CA PHE A 76 10.90 -0.09 6.54
C PHE A 76 12.36 0.12 6.13
N PRO A 77 13.03 1.15 6.65
CA PRO A 77 14.44 1.37 6.35
C PRO A 77 15.28 0.20 6.88
N GLN A 78 16.43 -0.07 6.25
CA GLN A 78 17.37 -1.10 6.72
C GLN A 78 17.85 -0.87 8.16
N SER A 79 17.86 0.40 8.60
CA SER A 79 18.16 0.80 9.96
C SER A 79 17.21 1.89 10.43
N GLY A 80 16.63 1.70 11.61
CA GLY A 80 15.73 2.66 12.25
C GLY A 80 14.29 2.16 12.37
N PRO A 81 13.41 2.96 12.98
CA PRO A 81 11.99 2.63 13.03
C PRO A 81 11.36 2.78 11.64
N TRP A 82 10.28 2.05 11.40
CA TRP A 82 9.42 2.32 10.26
C TRP A 82 8.81 3.73 10.39
N HIS A 83 8.43 4.31 9.27
CA HIS A 83 7.65 5.54 9.26
C HIS A 83 6.57 5.48 8.18
N TYR A 84 5.60 6.36 8.32
CA TYR A 84 4.49 6.51 7.41
C TYR A 84 4.57 7.87 6.73
N GLU A 85 4.42 7.89 5.40
CA GLU A 85 4.24 9.11 4.62
C GLU A 85 2.82 9.13 4.05
N GLY A 86 2.08 10.18 4.38
CA GLY A 86 0.70 10.37 3.97
C GLY A 86 -0.11 11.04 5.08
N GLU A 87 -1.34 11.44 4.77
CA GLU A 87 -2.17 12.24 5.69
C GLU A 87 -3.47 11.54 6.11
N LEU A 88 -3.84 10.47 5.42
CA LEU A 88 -5.18 9.88 5.53
C LEU A 88 -5.32 8.75 6.55
N LEU A 89 -4.20 8.20 7.03
CA LEU A 89 -4.19 7.12 8.02
C LEU A 89 -3.93 7.66 9.43
N SER A 90 -4.84 7.35 10.36
CA SER A 90 -4.60 7.55 11.78
C SER A 90 -3.50 6.64 12.31
N ASN A 91 -2.89 7.01 13.44
CA ASN A 91 -1.89 6.17 14.11
C ASN A 91 -2.40 4.73 14.37
N GLY A 92 -3.66 4.57 14.76
CA GLY A 92 -4.24 3.25 15.02
C GLY A 92 -4.36 2.39 13.75
N GLU A 93 -4.64 3.01 12.61
CA GLU A 93 -4.68 2.35 11.31
C GLU A 93 -3.27 1.97 10.83
N GLN A 94 -2.30 2.88 10.99
CA GLN A 94 -0.90 2.60 10.67
C GLN A 94 -0.39 1.38 11.45
N GLN A 95 -0.66 1.29 12.76
CA GLN A 95 -0.26 0.15 13.59
C GLN A 95 -0.91 -1.17 13.15
N GLN A 96 -2.17 -1.15 12.71
CA GLN A 96 -2.82 -2.33 12.15
C GLN A 96 -2.09 -2.83 10.90
N ILE A 97 -1.74 -1.93 9.98
CA ILE A 97 -1.01 -2.25 8.75
C ILE A 97 0.37 -2.82 9.08
N ILE A 98 1.11 -2.21 10.00
CA ILE A 98 2.40 -2.73 10.46
C ILE A 98 2.26 -4.14 11.03
N SER A 99 1.23 -4.37 11.85
CA SER A 99 0.97 -5.70 12.41
C SER A 99 0.70 -6.74 11.31
N ILE A 100 -0.08 -6.37 10.27
CA ILE A 100 -0.35 -7.24 9.11
C ILE A 100 0.94 -7.57 8.36
N LEU A 101 1.77 -6.56 8.07
CA LEU A 101 3.02 -6.72 7.34
C LEU A 101 4.03 -7.59 8.10
N GLN A 102 4.09 -7.46 9.43
CA GLN A 102 4.98 -8.27 10.28
C GLN A 102 4.50 -9.72 10.47
N GLN A 103 3.18 -9.96 10.45
CA GLN A 103 2.63 -11.32 10.53
C GLN A 103 2.76 -12.11 9.23
N LYS A 104 2.87 -11.42 8.09
CA LYS A 104 2.99 -12.01 6.75
C LYS A 104 4.42 -11.99 6.18
N ALA A 105 5.41 -11.57 6.97
CA ALA A 105 6.82 -11.54 6.61
C ALA A 105 7.53 -12.88 6.84
#